data_AF-A0A2M6WEI0-F1
#
_entry.id   AF-A0A2M6WEI0-F1
#
_cell.length_a   1.000
_cell.length_b   1.000
_cell.length_c   1.000
_cell.angle_alpha   90.00
_cell.angle_beta   90.00
_cell.angle_gamma   90.00
#
_symmetry.space_group_name_H-M   'P 1'
#
loop_
_entity.id
_entity.type
_entity.pdbx_description
1 polymer ?
#
loop_
_entity_poly.entity_id
_entity_poly.type
_entity_poly.pdbx_seq_one_letter_code
_entity_poly.pdbx_strand_id
1 'polypeptide(L)'
;MHHPLKHPLFKLQFFLLALLAAVHFYALKYFLYWSYLWLDMFMHYLGGLWLGVIALWFFYFYTGAPRNTTHALFIALGMGLGIGGAWEVFEVFAGLPVESNYVLDTAIDMLMDTLGVITAWFCITVVFFKHGQ
;
A
#
# COMPACT_ATOMS: atom_id res chain seq x y z
N MET A 1 27.53 -5.32 0.52
CA MET A 1 26.18 -4.95 0.05
C MET A 1 25.43 -6.22 -0.31
N HIS A 2 24.32 -6.52 0.36
CA HIS A 2 23.45 -7.63 -0.08
C HIS A 2 22.75 -7.25 -1.39
N HIS A 3 22.67 -8.18 -2.33
CA HIS A 3 21.98 -7.97 -3.61
C HIS A 3 20.53 -7.51 -3.34
N PRO A 4 20.03 -6.43 -3.97
CA PRO A 4 18.73 -5.82 -3.63
C PRO A 4 17.55 -6.79 -3.73
N LEU A 5 17.59 -7.70 -4.71
CA LEU A 5 16.57 -8.75 -4.88
C LEU A 5 16.58 -9.84 -3.78
N LYS A 6 17.66 -9.96 -3.02
CA LYS A 6 17.73 -10.90 -1.88
C LYS A 6 17.23 -10.25 -0.58
N HIS A 7 16.96 -8.95 -0.59
CA HIS A 7 16.54 -8.20 0.59
C HIS A 7 15.16 -8.68 1.11
N PRO A 8 14.95 -8.80 2.43
CA PRO A 8 13.66 -9.24 2.98
C PRO A 8 12.48 -8.39 2.51
N LEU A 9 12.65 -7.08 2.38
CA LEU A 9 11.60 -6.18 1.89
C LEU A 9 11.20 -6.43 0.43
N PHE A 10 12.09 -6.99 -0.39
CA PHE A 10 11.75 -7.41 -1.75
C PHE A 10 10.88 -8.67 -1.71
N LYS A 11 11.22 -9.64 -0.86
CA LYS A 11 10.42 -10.86 -0.69
C LYS A 11 9.04 -10.57 -0.08
N LEU A 12 8.98 -9.59 0.83
CA LEU A 12 7.74 -9.14 1.46
C LEU A 12 6.71 -8.65 0.43
N GLN A 13 7.16 -8.09 -0.71
CA GLN A 13 6.26 -7.68 -1.81
C GLN A 13 5.37 -8.82 -2.27
N PHE A 14 5.97 -9.99 -2.53
CA PHE A 14 5.25 -11.15 -3.03
C PHE A 14 4.28 -11.70 -2.00
N PHE A 15 4.65 -11.64 -0.72
CA PHE A 15 3.74 -12.02 0.36
C PHE A 15 2.53 -11.09 0.43
N LEU A 16 2.75 -9.77 0.42
CA LEU A 16 1.66 -8.79 0.47
C LEU A 16 0.75 -8.90 -0.77
N LEU A 17 1.33 -9.06 -1.96
CA LEU A 17 0.56 -9.26 -3.20
C LEU A 17 -0.23 -10.57 -3.20
N ALA A 18 0.36 -11.67 -2.71
CA ALA A 18 -0.34 -12.94 -2.59
C ALA A 18 -1.49 -12.85 -1.58
N LEU A 19 -1.29 -12.16 -0.46
CA LEU A 19 -2.33 -11.91 0.53
C LEU A 19 -3.46 -11.05 -0.05
N LEU A 20 -3.13 -9.90 -0.67
CA LEU A 20 -4.09 -9.03 -1.34
C LEU A 20 -4.90 -9.80 -2.38
N ALA A 21 -4.22 -10.53 -3.29
CA ALA A 21 -4.90 -11.31 -4.31
C ALA A 21 -5.81 -12.39 -3.71
N ALA A 22 -5.33 -13.13 -2.71
CA ALA A 22 -6.11 -14.19 -2.07
C ALA A 22 -7.37 -13.62 -1.40
N VAL A 23 -7.24 -12.54 -0.63
CA VAL A 23 -8.38 -11.90 0.04
C VAL A 23 -9.33 -11.29 -0.99
N HIS A 24 -8.82 -10.60 -2.01
CA HIS A 24 -9.63 -9.99 -3.06
C HIS A 24 -10.47 -11.03 -3.83
N PHE A 25 -9.85 -12.09 -4.34
CA PHE A 25 -10.57 -13.13 -5.08
C PHE A 25 -11.57 -13.88 -4.21
N TYR A 26 -11.23 -14.12 -2.93
CA TYR A 26 -12.16 -14.72 -1.98
C TYR A 26 -13.33 -13.76 -1.69
N ALA A 27 -13.06 -12.48 -1.50
CA ALA A 27 -14.05 -11.45 -1.24
C ALA A 27 -15.02 -11.28 -2.42
N LEU A 28 -14.53 -11.26 -3.65
CA LEU A 28 -15.38 -11.24 -4.85
C LEU A 28 -16.24 -12.51 -4.95
N LYS A 29 -15.65 -13.69 -4.76
CA LYS A 29 -16.36 -14.97 -4.88
C LYS A 29 -17.55 -15.09 -3.93
N TYR A 30 -17.41 -14.55 -2.72
CA TYR A 30 -18.43 -14.64 -1.67
C TYR A 30 -19.15 -13.31 -1.39
N PHE A 31 -18.99 -12.31 -2.27
CA PHE A 31 -19.61 -10.99 -2.14
C PHE A 31 -19.31 -10.30 -0.78
N LEU A 32 -18.09 -10.49 -0.26
CA LEU A 32 -17.71 -10.00 1.07
C LEU A 32 -17.52 -8.48 1.12
N TYR A 33 -17.14 -7.84 0.01
CA TYR A 33 -17.06 -6.38 -0.07
C TYR A 33 -18.39 -5.71 0.29
N TRP A 34 -19.50 -6.26 -0.25
CA TRP A 34 -20.86 -5.77 0.02
C TRP A 34 -21.44 -6.25 1.35
N SER A 35 -20.87 -7.30 1.94
CA SER A 35 -21.34 -7.85 3.23
C SER A 35 -20.62 -7.22 4.43
N TYR A 36 -19.36 -6.81 4.23
CA TYR A 36 -18.47 -6.32 5.26
C TYR A 36 -17.70 -5.10 4.75
N LEU A 37 -18.30 -3.90 4.92
CA LEU A 37 -17.72 -2.64 4.43
C LEU A 37 -16.29 -2.38 4.94
N TRP A 38 -15.95 -2.88 6.13
CA TRP A 38 -14.59 -2.74 6.67
C TRP A 38 -13.54 -3.53 5.91
N LEU A 39 -13.94 -4.55 5.15
CA LEU A 39 -13.03 -5.34 4.35
C LEU A 39 -12.38 -4.49 3.27
N ASP A 40 -13.13 -3.57 2.67
CA ASP A 40 -12.61 -2.70 1.64
C ASP A 40 -11.58 -1.70 2.19
N MET A 41 -11.91 -1.04 3.31
CA MET A 41 -10.96 -0.24 4.08
C MET A 41 -9.66 -1.00 4.43
N PHE A 42 -9.78 -2.28 4.80
CA PHE A 42 -8.63 -3.13 5.09
C PHE A 42 -7.80 -3.44 3.84
N MET A 43 -8.45 -3.61 2.68
CA MET A 43 -7.77 -3.83 1.40
C MET A 43 -6.99 -2.58 0.96
N HIS A 44 -7.57 -1.39 1.10
CA HIS A 44 -6.85 -0.12 0.89
C HIS A 44 -5.64 0.01 1.81
N TYR A 45 -5.81 -0.25 3.10
CA TYR A 45 -4.67 -0.26 4.03
C TYR A 45 -3.54 -1.20 3.59
N LEU A 46 -3.87 -2.43 3.19
CA LEU A 46 -2.88 -3.40 2.70
C LEU A 46 -2.25 -2.96 1.36
N GLY A 47 -3.02 -2.33 0.47
CA GLY A 47 -2.56 -1.74 -0.77
C GLY A 47 -1.55 -0.61 -0.53
N GLY A 48 -1.91 0.36 0.31
CA GLY A 48 -1.02 1.42 0.76
C GLY A 48 0.23 0.90 1.46
N LEU A 49 0.10 -0.14 2.31
CA LEU A 49 1.25 -0.79 2.94
C LEU A 49 2.19 -1.37 1.90
N TRP A 50 1.67 -2.12 0.93
CA TRP A 50 2.46 -2.69 -0.17
C TRP A 50 3.18 -1.59 -0.99
N LEU A 51 2.46 -0.55 -1.40
CA LEU A 51 3.01 0.60 -2.12
C LEU A 51 4.10 1.33 -1.33
N GLY A 52 3.89 1.50 -0.02
CA GLY A 52 4.90 2.06 0.87
C GLY A 52 6.17 1.19 0.92
N VAL A 53 6.02 -0.13 1.10
CA VAL A 53 7.19 -1.03 1.17
C VAL A 53 7.94 -1.05 -0.16
N ILE A 54 7.27 -1.12 -1.31
CA ILE A 54 7.95 -1.14 -2.62
C ILE A 54 8.65 0.19 -2.91
N ALA A 55 8.02 1.33 -2.63
CA ALA A 55 8.62 2.66 -2.82
C ALA A 55 9.90 2.81 -1.99
N LEU A 56 9.84 2.43 -0.70
CA LEU A 56 10.96 2.54 0.22
C LEU A 56 12.06 1.51 -0.07
N TRP A 57 11.69 0.29 -0.47
CA TRP A 57 12.67 -0.70 -0.93
C TRP A 57 13.44 -0.20 -2.14
N PHE A 58 12.72 0.33 -3.13
CA PHE A 58 13.31 0.87 -4.35
C PHE A 58 14.24 2.04 -4.03
N PHE A 59 13.76 3.01 -3.26
CA PHE A 59 14.53 4.21 -2.91
C PHE A 59 15.80 3.90 -2.10
N TYR A 60 15.73 3.06 -1.07
CA TYR A 60 16.91 2.83 -0.22
C TYR A 60 17.84 1.74 -0.73
N PHE A 61 17.30 0.65 -1.27
CA PHE A 61 18.08 -0.56 -1.51
C PHE A 61 18.36 -0.80 -2.99
N TYR A 62 17.47 -0.37 -3.89
CA TYR A 62 17.68 -0.52 -5.33
C TYR A 62 18.51 0.63 -5.91
N THR A 63 18.13 1.89 -5.64
CA THR A 63 18.89 3.05 -6.15
C THR A 63 20.09 3.42 -5.27
N GLY A 64 20.13 2.95 -4.02
CA GLY A 64 21.18 3.30 -3.06
C GLY A 64 21.12 4.77 -2.60
N ALA A 65 19.94 5.41 -2.66
CA ALA A 65 19.78 6.79 -2.24
C ALA A 65 20.13 6.99 -0.75
N PRO A 66 20.53 8.21 -0.36
CA PRO A 66 20.82 8.51 1.04
C PRO A 66 19.64 8.17 1.96
N ARG A 67 19.93 7.82 3.22
CA ARG A 67 18.92 7.52 4.26
C ARG A 67 18.15 8.75 4.74
N ASN A 68 17.67 9.58 3.82
CA ASN A 68 16.77 10.71 4.09
C ASN A 68 15.35 10.16 4.25
N THR A 69 14.88 10.07 5.49
CA THR A 69 13.57 9.50 5.84
C THR A 69 12.41 10.36 5.41
N THR A 70 12.56 11.69 5.44
CA THR A 70 11.52 12.63 5.02
C THR A 70 11.30 12.58 3.51
N HIS A 71 12.36 12.59 2.71
CA HIS A 71 12.25 12.48 1.25
C HIS A 71 11.57 11.17 0.85
N ALA A 72 12.01 10.06 1.45
CA ALA A 72 11.44 8.75 1.16
C ALA A 72 9.96 8.64 1.56
N LEU A 73 9.54 9.30 2.65
CA LEU A 73 8.13 9.40 3.02
C LEU A 73 7.31 10.09 1.93
N PHE A 74 7.76 11.24 1.42
CA PHE A 74 7.03 11.96 0.38
C PHE A 74 6.93 11.18 -0.93
N ILE A 75 7.99 10.46 -1.32
CA ILE A 75 7.92 9.55 -2.48
C ILE A 75 6.88 8.45 -2.23
N ALA A 76 6.92 7.82 -1.06
CA ALA A 76 6.00 6.73 -0.72
C ALA A 76 4.53 7.23 -0.65
N LEU A 77 4.29 8.41 -0.08
CA LEU A 77 2.97 9.05 -0.05
C LEU A 77 2.48 9.40 -1.45
N GLY A 78 3.35 9.96 -2.30
CA GLY A 78 3.01 10.25 -3.69
C GLY A 78 2.64 8.99 -4.48
N MET A 79 3.35 7.88 -4.23
CA MET A 79 3.03 6.60 -4.85
C MET A 79 1.72 6.01 -4.31
N GLY A 80 1.50 6.04 -2.99
CA GLY A 80 0.27 5.58 -2.34
C GLY A 80 -0.96 6.32 -2.84
N LEU A 81 -0.98 7.65 -2.70
CA LEU A 81 -2.08 8.51 -3.13
C LEU A 81 -2.28 8.50 -4.65
N GLY A 82 -1.20 8.41 -5.43
CA GLY A 82 -1.28 8.37 -6.89
C GLY A 82 -1.92 7.08 -7.40
N ILE A 83 -1.55 5.93 -6.84
CA ILE A 83 -2.13 4.64 -7.23
C ILE A 83 -3.52 4.43 -6.62
N GLY A 84 -3.72 4.82 -5.36
CA GLY A 84 -5.03 4.79 -4.71
C GLY A 84 -6.04 5.67 -5.46
N GLY A 85 -5.70 6.92 -5.76
CA GLY A 85 -6.56 7.78 -6.57
C GLY A 85 -6.79 7.25 -7.98
N ALA A 86 -5.81 6.57 -8.59
CA ALA A 86 -6.01 5.90 -9.87
C ALA A 86 -6.96 4.69 -9.77
N TRP A 87 -6.99 4.00 -8.62
CA TRP A 87 -7.93 2.92 -8.34
C TRP A 87 -9.36 3.45 -8.30
N GLU A 88 -9.64 4.50 -7.54
CA GLU A 88 -10.96 5.16 -7.47
C GLU A 88 -11.49 5.55 -8.84
N VAL A 89 -10.62 6.13 -9.67
CA VAL A 89 -10.95 6.51 -11.05
C VAL A 89 -11.27 5.26 -11.88
N PHE A 90 -10.48 4.19 -11.73
CA PHE A 90 -10.73 2.92 -12.40
C PHE A 90 -12.10 2.33 -12.03
N GLU A 91 -12.51 2.40 -10.76
CA GLU A 91 -13.80 1.86 -10.32
C GLU A 91 -14.97 2.52 -11.02
N VAL A 92 -14.94 3.86 -11.13
CA VAL A 92 -15.94 4.65 -11.85
C VAL A 92 -15.98 4.25 -13.33
N PHE A 93 -14.81 4.11 -13.97
CA PHE A 93 -14.73 3.69 -15.38
C PHE A 93 -15.17 2.24 -15.62
N ALA A 94 -14.95 1.36 -14.64
CA ALA A 94 -15.36 -0.03 -14.69
C ALA A 94 -16.88 -0.21 -14.45
N GLY A 95 -17.58 0.87 -14.07
CA GLY A 95 -19.01 0.84 -13.78
C GLY A 95 -19.33 0.07 -12.51
N LEU A 96 -18.40 0.01 -11.54
CA LEU A 96 -18.69 -0.54 -10.22
C LEU A 96 -19.79 0.30 -9.56
N PRO A 97 -20.68 -0.31 -8.75
CA PRO A 97 -21.76 0.41 -8.10
C PRO A 97 -21.19 1.55 -7.25
N VAL A 98 -21.44 2.79 -7.68
CA VAL A 98 -21.05 3.97 -6.92
C VAL A 98 -21.99 4.09 -5.73
N GLU A 99 -21.44 3.89 -4.53
CA GLU A 99 -22.20 4.02 -3.29
C GLU A 99 -22.77 5.44 -3.15
N SER A 100 -23.91 5.58 -2.47
CA SER A 100 -24.58 6.88 -2.29
C SER A 100 -23.70 7.94 -1.61
N ASN A 101 -22.66 7.50 -0.90
CA ASN A 101 -21.67 8.28 -0.17
C ASN A 101 -20.26 8.20 -0.80
N TYR A 102 -20.14 7.98 -2.11
CA TYR A 102 -18.86 7.87 -2.84
C TYR A 102 -17.75 8.83 -2.39
N VAL A 103 -18.05 10.11 -2.19
CA VAL A 103 -17.03 11.08 -1.73
C VAL A 103 -16.45 10.73 -0.35
N LEU A 104 -17.30 10.26 0.58
CA LEU A 104 -16.85 9.83 1.90
C LEU A 104 -16.09 8.51 1.81
N ASP A 105 -16.52 7.59 0.95
CA ASP A 105 -15.90 6.30 0.69
C ASP A 105 -14.46 6.49 0.19
N THR A 106 -14.32 7.17 -0.95
CA THR A 106 -13.03 7.57 -1.52
C THR A 106 -12.13 8.30 -0.50
N ALA A 107 -12.69 9.17 0.34
CA ALA A 107 -11.92 9.87 1.36
C ALA A 107 -11.39 8.93 2.44
N ILE A 108 -12.17 7.93 2.84
CA ILE A 108 -11.75 6.86 3.75
C ILE A 108 -10.69 6.00 3.08
N ASP A 109 -10.84 5.66 1.81
CA ASP A 109 -9.88 4.84 1.06
C ASP A 109 -8.53 5.53 0.95
N MET A 110 -8.53 6.83 0.60
CA MET A 110 -7.31 7.64 0.59
C MET A 110 -6.66 7.74 1.97
N LEU A 111 -7.46 7.80 3.04
CA LEU A 111 -6.96 7.77 4.42
C LEU A 111 -6.31 6.41 4.72
N MET A 112 -6.96 5.30 4.38
CA MET A 112 -6.45 3.95 4.64
C MET A 112 -5.17 3.66 3.84
N ASP A 113 -5.11 4.04 2.57
CA ASP A 113 -3.90 3.98 1.74
C ASP A 113 -2.75 4.74 2.39
N THR A 114 -3.03 5.96 2.87
CA THR A 114 -2.06 6.81 3.57
C THR A 114 -1.56 6.15 4.86
N LEU A 115 -2.45 5.58 5.67
CA LEU A 115 -2.08 4.87 6.90
C LEU A 115 -1.23 3.64 6.62
N GLY A 116 -1.49 2.91 5.54
CA GLY A 116 -0.67 1.81 5.07
C GLY A 116 0.75 2.27 4.73
N VAL A 117 0.87 3.33 3.93
CA VAL A 117 2.17 3.93 3.57
C VAL A 117 2.94 4.39 4.80
N ILE A 118 2.29 5.11 5.73
CA ILE A 118 2.92 5.58 6.96
C ILE A 118 3.39 4.41 7.81
N THR A 119 2.63 3.31 7.85
CA THR A 119 3.04 2.08 8.55
C THR A 119 4.31 1.50 7.93
N ALA A 120 4.37 1.37 6.60
CA ALA A 120 5.57 0.90 5.90
C ALA A 120 6.79 1.78 6.24
N TRP A 121 6.61 3.10 6.16
CA TRP A 121 7.66 4.07 6.48
C TRP A 121 8.13 3.96 7.91
N PHE A 122 7.22 3.93 8.88
CA PHE A 122 7.55 3.81 10.29
C PHE A 122 8.30 2.51 10.57
N CYS A 123 7.79 1.36 10.10
CA CYS A 123 8.43 0.07 10.30
C CYS A 123 9.82 0.01 9.67
N ILE A 124 10.00 0.49 8.44
CA ILE A 124 11.31 0.44 7.76
C ILE A 124 12.29 1.40 8.43
N THR A 125 11.88 2.63 8.74
CA THR A 125 12.80 3.62 9.33
C THR A 125 13.16 3.31 10.78
N VAL A 126 12.21 2.82 11.59
CA VAL A 126 12.47 2.50 13.00
C VAL A 126 13.12 1.13 13.14
N VAL A 127 12.66 0.10 12.42
CA VAL A 127 13.19 -1.26 12.63
C VAL A 127 14.50 -1.47 11.87
N PHE A 128 14.59 -1.07 10.60
CA PHE A 128 15.79 -1.35 9.79
C PHE A 128 16.91 -0.34 10.02
N PHE A 129 16.63 0.93 10.33
CA PHE A 129 17.68 1.92 10.52
C PHE A 129 18.06 2.17 11.98
N LYS A 130 17.15 1.95 12.94
CA LYS A 130 17.49 2.09 14.37
C LYS A 130 18.18 0.85 14.96
N HIS A 131 18.02 -0.33 14.34
CA HIS A 131 18.74 -1.56 14.71
C HIS A 131 19.82 -1.98 13.69
N GLY A 132 19.94 -1.27 12.57
CA GLY A 132 20.95 -1.47 11.53
C GLY A 132 22.14 -0.51 11.62
N GLN A 133 22.37 0.05 12.81
CA GLN A 133 23.60 0.71 13.24
C GLN A 133 24.09 0.04 14.52
#